data_AF-A0A7W0X9J5-F1
#
_entry.id   AF-A0A7W0X9J5-F1
#
_cell.length_a   1.000
_cell.length_b   1.000
_cell.length_c   1.000
_cell.angle_alpha   90.00
_cell.angle_beta   90.00
_cell.angle_gamma   90.00
#
_symmetry.space_group_name_H-M   'P 1'
#
loop_
_entity.id
_entity.type
_entity.pdbx_description
1 polymer ?
#
loop_
_entity_poly.entity_id
_entity_poly.type
_entity_poly.pdbx_seq_one_letter_code
_entity_poly.pdbx_strand_id
1 'polypeptide(L)'
;LGRTRGSVRRAFTKYSLKGKSSAVDRYCAVGGGHLRVGYTRNRAVLALSSSRSNRLKRLKVGYRAQTVAKRLRGERRHRVGAGTVYVAKASKARIVVEVKKGRVTQLGLADKRRTSSRKKTQALLKAFL
;
A
#
# COMPACT_ATOMS: atom_id res chain seq x y z
N LEU A 1 1.40 6.74 9.16
CA LEU A 1 2.75 6.54 8.61
C LEU A 1 3.76 7.21 9.55
N GLY A 2 5.00 6.74 9.63
CA GLY A 2 6.03 7.27 10.55
C GLY A 2 6.03 6.67 11.97
N ARG A 3 5.05 5.82 12.30
CA ARG A 3 5.08 5.03 13.55
C ARG A 3 6.22 4.00 13.52
N THR A 4 6.75 3.66 14.70
CA THR A 4 7.78 2.63 14.81
C THR A 4 7.20 1.24 14.59
N ARG A 5 8.03 0.26 14.18
CA ARG A 5 7.57 -1.12 14.02
C ARG A 5 7.01 -1.70 15.32
N GLY A 6 7.66 -1.45 16.45
CA GLY A 6 7.18 -1.87 17.77
C GLY A 6 5.81 -1.26 18.11
N SER A 7 5.60 0.02 17.81
CA SER A 7 4.29 0.68 18.01
C SER A 7 3.20 0.08 17.13
N VAL A 8 3.50 -0.24 15.87
CA VAL A 8 2.52 -0.90 14.99
C VAL A 8 2.22 -2.32 15.47
N ARG A 9 3.23 -3.11 15.85
CA ARG A 9 3.03 -4.46 16.39
C ARG A 9 2.15 -4.46 17.64
N ARG A 10 2.38 -3.54 18.57
CA ARG A 10 1.54 -3.37 19.77
C ARG A 10 0.08 -3.03 19.43
N ALA A 11 -0.15 -2.29 18.34
CA ALA A 11 -1.50 -1.97 17.90
C ALA A 11 -2.24 -3.15 17.25
N PHE A 12 -1.52 -4.19 16.80
CA PHE A 12 -2.08 -5.32 16.05
C PHE A 12 -1.66 -6.69 16.62
N THR A 13 -1.34 -6.77 17.90
CA THR A 13 -0.70 -7.94 18.55
C THR A 13 -1.44 -9.24 18.27
N LYS A 14 -2.77 -9.23 18.30
CA LYS A 14 -3.62 -10.43 18.11
C LYS A 14 -3.87 -10.81 16.65
N TYR A 15 -3.47 -9.97 15.70
CA TYR A 15 -3.83 -10.11 14.28
C TYR A 15 -2.61 -10.31 13.39
N SER A 16 -1.43 -10.55 13.96
CA SER A 16 -0.19 -10.72 13.21
C SER A 16 -0.20 -11.99 12.39
N LEU A 17 0.17 -11.88 11.12
CA LEU A 17 0.35 -12.98 10.19
C LEU A 17 1.85 -13.22 9.98
N LYS A 18 2.28 -14.48 9.90
CA LYS A 18 3.67 -14.81 9.54
C LYS A 18 4.01 -14.17 8.19
N GLY A 19 4.99 -13.28 8.19
CA GLY A 19 5.50 -12.60 7.00
C GLY A 19 6.83 -13.22 6.55
N LYS A 20 7.09 -13.24 5.23
CA LYS A 20 8.36 -13.73 4.66
C LYS A 20 9.51 -12.71 4.70
N SER A 21 9.24 -11.44 5.03
CA SER A 21 10.23 -10.37 4.96
C SER A 21 10.43 -9.69 6.31
N SER A 22 11.68 -9.51 6.71
CA SER A 22 12.05 -8.76 7.91
C SER A 22 11.65 -7.29 7.83
N ALA A 23 11.34 -6.74 6.66
CA ALA A 23 10.95 -5.35 6.47
C ALA A 23 9.43 -5.13 6.29
N VAL A 24 8.63 -6.20 6.31
CA VAL A 24 7.17 -6.12 6.13
C VAL A 24 6.46 -6.97 7.18
N ASP A 25 5.58 -6.32 7.95
CA ASP A 25 4.64 -7.05 8.80
C ASP A 25 3.30 -7.22 8.05
N ARG A 26 2.63 -8.34 8.32
CA ARG A 26 1.30 -8.65 7.79
C ARG A 26 0.33 -8.79 8.95
N TYR A 27 -0.88 -8.30 8.79
CA TYR A 27 -1.93 -8.39 9.78
C TYR A 27 -3.26 -8.79 9.14
N CYS A 28 -4.11 -9.53 9.83
CA CYS A 28 -5.49 -9.73 9.42
C CYS A 28 -6.23 -8.39 9.41
N ALA A 29 -7.01 -8.15 8.35
CA ALA A 29 -7.89 -7.00 8.27
C ALA A 29 -9.32 -7.39 8.68
N VAL A 30 -10.01 -6.51 9.40
CA VAL A 30 -11.43 -6.69 9.77
C VAL A 30 -12.28 -6.79 8.50
N GLY A 31 -13.16 -7.79 8.44
CA GLY A 31 -13.96 -8.09 7.24
C GLY A 31 -13.19 -8.85 6.15
N GLY A 32 -12.08 -9.50 6.51
CA GLY A 32 -11.30 -10.38 5.63
C GLY A 32 -10.17 -9.67 4.87
N GLY A 33 -9.24 -10.47 4.36
CA GLY A 33 -8.00 -10.00 3.73
C GLY A 33 -6.90 -9.67 4.74
N HIS A 34 -5.90 -8.91 4.29
CA HIS A 34 -4.73 -8.60 5.10
C HIS A 34 -4.22 -7.17 4.88
N LEU A 35 -3.62 -6.61 5.92
CA LEU A 35 -2.86 -5.36 5.92
C LEU A 35 -1.36 -5.68 5.89
N ARG A 36 -0.64 -5.16 4.90
CA ARG A 36 0.82 -5.16 4.83
C ARG A 36 1.34 -3.81 5.27
N VAL A 37 2.31 -3.78 6.17
CA VAL A 37 3.00 -2.56 6.58
C VAL A 37 4.49 -2.72 6.28
N GLY A 38 5.03 -1.86 5.42
CA GLY A 38 6.44 -1.81 5.06
C GLY A 38 7.19 -0.78 5.90
N TYR A 39 8.40 -1.14 6.33
CA TYR A 39 9.22 -0.33 7.24
C TYR A 39 10.57 0.02 6.63
N THR A 40 11.03 1.26 6.86
CA THR A 40 12.40 1.68 6.56
C THR A 40 12.97 2.36 7.79
N ARG A 41 14.17 1.96 8.24
CA ARG A 41 14.80 2.48 9.48
C ARG A 41 13.82 2.45 10.66
N ASN A 42 13.17 1.30 10.86
CA ASN A 42 12.15 1.08 11.90
C ASN A 42 10.90 1.97 11.82
N ARG A 43 10.64 2.68 10.70
CA ARG A 43 9.48 3.57 10.54
C ARG A 43 8.54 3.07 9.44
N ALA A 44 7.24 3.06 9.70
CA ALA A 44 6.23 2.65 8.74
C ALA A 44 6.14 3.64 7.56
N VAL A 45 6.49 3.18 6.35
CA VAL A 45 6.54 4.01 5.13
C VAL A 45 5.51 3.60 4.08
N LEU A 46 4.93 2.42 4.22
CA LEU A 46 3.90 1.89 3.32
C LEU A 46 2.89 1.10 4.14
N ALA A 47 1.60 1.28 3.86
CA ALA A 47 0.53 0.45 4.40
C ALA A 47 -0.42 0.09 3.25
N LEU A 48 -0.67 -1.18 3.02
CA LEU A 48 -1.51 -1.70 1.94
C LEU A 48 -2.50 -2.73 2.47
N SER A 49 -3.77 -2.60 2.12
CA SER A 49 -4.81 -3.55 2.51
C SER A 49 -5.39 -4.24 1.28
N SER A 50 -5.58 -5.56 1.38
CA SER A 50 -6.35 -6.37 0.43
C SER A 50 -7.82 -6.55 0.84
N SER A 51 -8.26 -5.92 1.94
CA SER A 51 -9.65 -6.04 2.39
C SER A 51 -10.60 -5.30 1.46
N ARG A 52 -11.74 -5.93 1.13
CA ARG A 52 -12.80 -5.36 0.29
C ARG A 52 -13.66 -4.34 1.04
N SER A 53 -13.63 -4.34 2.37
CA SER A 53 -14.33 -3.36 3.21
C SER A 53 -13.68 -1.97 3.10
N ASN A 54 -12.37 -1.93 2.91
CA ASN A 54 -11.60 -0.69 2.83
C ASN A 54 -11.87 0.08 1.54
N ARG A 55 -12.11 1.38 1.70
CA ARG A 55 -12.28 2.35 0.61
C ARG A 55 -11.20 3.42 0.69
N LEU A 56 -10.61 3.77 -0.45
CA LEU A 56 -9.66 4.89 -0.53
C LEU A 56 -9.94 5.73 -1.77
N LYS A 57 -10.24 7.03 -1.61
CA LYS A 57 -10.71 7.89 -2.72
C LYS A 57 -11.84 7.22 -3.55
N ARG A 58 -12.80 6.61 -2.85
CA ARG A 58 -13.91 5.85 -3.43
C ARG A 58 -13.47 4.59 -4.24
N LEU A 59 -12.21 4.17 -4.20
CA LEU A 59 -11.77 2.89 -4.78
C LEU A 59 -11.88 1.76 -3.77
N LYS A 60 -12.14 0.55 -4.26
CA LYS A 60 -12.13 -0.70 -3.49
C LYS A 60 -11.27 -1.76 -4.18
N VAL A 61 -10.84 -2.75 -3.42
CA VAL A 61 -10.28 -3.99 -3.95
C VAL A 61 -11.31 -4.66 -4.88
N GLY A 62 -10.83 -5.18 -6.01
CA GLY A 62 -11.63 -5.83 -7.06
C GLY A 62 -12.05 -4.93 -8.21
N TYR A 63 -11.94 -3.60 -8.07
CA TYR A 63 -12.25 -2.65 -9.15
C TYR A 63 -11.32 -2.81 -10.34
N ARG A 64 -11.79 -2.46 -11.54
CA ARG A 64 -10.99 -2.53 -12.77
C ARG A 64 -9.92 -1.43 -12.79
N ALA A 65 -8.78 -1.71 -13.42
CA ALA A 65 -7.69 -0.75 -13.60
C ALA A 65 -8.14 0.58 -14.23
N GLN A 66 -9.07 0.50 -15.19
CA GLN A 66 -9.68 1.66 -15.85
C GLN A 66 -10.38 2.59 -14.84
N THR A 67 -11.05 2.03 -13.82
CA THR A 67 -11.69 2.80 -12.76
C THR A 67 -10.67 3.54 -11.90
N VAL A 68 -9.47 2.96 -11.71
CA VAL A 68 -8.37 3.61 -10.97
C VAL A 68 -7.91 4.86 -11.70
N ALA A 69 -7.59 4.74 -12.99
CA ALA A 69 -7.15 5.87 -13.81
C ALA A 69 -8.20 6.99 -13.87
N LYS A 70 -9.49 6.65 -13.99
CA LYS A 70 -10.59 7.64 -13.99
C LYS A 70 -10.72 8.38 -12.66
N ARG A 71 -10.53 7.69 -11.52
CA ARG A 71 -10.77 8.25 -10.17
C ARG A 71 -9.53 8.92 -9.55
N LEU A 72 -8.33 8.49 -9.95
CA LEU A 72 -7.07 9.05 -9.46
C LEU A 72 -6.45 9.95 -10.52
N ARG A 73 -7.10 11.06 -10.87
CA ARG A 73 -6.53 12.00 -11.86
C ARG A 73 -5.12 12.45 -11.46
N GLY A 74 -4.19 12.42 -12.41
CA GLY A 74 -2.79 12.80 -12.21
C GLY A 74 -1.97 11.73 -11.48
N GLU A 75 -2.40 10.47 -11.56
CA GLU A 75 -1.67 9.34 -11.01
C GLU A 75 -0.43 8.99 -11.83
N ARG A 76 0.58 8.48 -11.15
CA ARG A 76 1.77 7.92 -11.78
C ARG A 76 1.68 6.40 -11.77
N ARG A 77 1.97 5.79 -12.92
CA ARG A 77 2.01 4.33 -13.09
C ARG A 77 3.43 3.81 -12.96
N HIS A 78 3.57 2.73 -12.19
CA HIS A 78 4.82 2.05 -11.91
C HIS A 78 4.64 0.56 -12.13
N ARG A 79 5.42 -0.07 -13.02
CA ARG A 79 5.46 -1.54 -13.10
C ARG A 79 6.30 -2.09 -11.95
N VAL A 80 5.76 -3.08 -11.25
CA VAL A 80 6.42 -3.75 -10.12
C VAL A 80 6.06 -5.23 -10.18
N GLY A 81 7.07 -6.08 -10.39
CA GLY A 81 6.86 -7.49 -10.74
C GLY A 81 5.91 -7.63 -11.93
N ALA A 82 4.93 -8.53 -11.81
CA ALA A 82 3.88 -8.77 -12.81
C ALA A 82 2.68 -7.80 -12.71
N GLY A 83 2.75 -6.78 -11.85
CA GLY A 83 1.65 -5.84 -11.58
C GLY A 83 1.95 -4.40 -11.99
N THR A 84 0.90 -3.58 -11.98
CA THR A 84 1.01 -2.13 -12.09
C THR A 84 0.55 -1.48 -10.79
N VAL A 85 1.34 -0.54 -10.29
CA VAL A 85 1.02 0.26 -9.12
C VAL A 85 0.74 1.69 -9.55
N TYR A 86 -0.42 2.20 -9.15
CA TYR A 86 -0.83 3.58 -9.36
C TYR A 86 -0.57 4.38 -8.09
N VAL A 87 0.11 5.52 -8.23
CA VAL A 87 0.45 6.40 -7.11
C VAL A 87 -0.09 7.79 -7.35
N ALA A 88 -0.96 8.26 -6.47
CA ALA A 88 -1.61 9.57 -6.58
C ALA A 88 -1.31 10.46 -5.36
N LYS A 89 -1.36 11.78 -5.58
CA LYS A 89 -1.18 12.76 -4.49
C LYS A 89 -2.36 12.74 -3.53
N ALA A 90 -2.07 12.92 -2.23
CA ALA A 90 -3.05 13.23 -1.19
C ALA A 90 -2.46 14.27 -0.22
N SER A 91 -3.26 14.74 0.74
CA SER A 91 -2.92 15.86 1.64
C SER A 91 -1.75 15.56 2.59
N LYS A 92 -1.68 14.36 3.19
CA LYS A 92 -0.61 13.98 4.14
C LYS A 92 0.17 12.71 3.76
N ALA A 93 -0.27 11.99 2.73
CA ALA A 93 0.36 10.78 2.21
C ALA A 93 0.32 10.75 0.67
N ARG A 94 0.78 9.65 0.06
CA ARG A 94 0.37 9.26 -1.30
C ARG A 94 -0.59 8.09 -1.24
N ILE A 95 -1.57 8.09 -2.13
CA ILE A 95 -2.45 6.95 -2.36
C ILE A 95 -1.70 5.96 -3.24
N VAL A 96 -1.73 4.69 -2.86
CA VAL A 96 -1.13 3.60 -3.61
C VAL A 96 -2.21 2.56 -3.92
N VAL A 97 -2.29 2.16 -5.18
CA VAL A 97 -3.24 1.17 -5.67
C VAL A 97 -2.48 0.14 -6.48
N GLU A 98 -2.40 -1.08 -5.98
CA GLU A 98 -1.81 -2.20 -6.70
C GLU A 98 -2.87 -2.86 -7.58
N VAL A 99 -2.52 -3.09 -8.84
CA VAL A 99 -3.35 -3.75 -9.83
C VAL A 99 -2.59 -4.95 -10.38
N LYS A 100 -3.21 -6.12 -10.33
CA LYS A 100 -2.73 -7.35 -10.96
C LYS A 100 -3.86 -7.95 -11.79
N LYS A 101 -3.53 -8.51 -12.96
CA LYS A 101 -4.51 -9.10 -13.90
C LYS A 101 -5.70 -8.14 -14.17
N GLY A 102 -5.40 -6.85 -14.35
CA GLY A 102 -6.41 -5.82 -14.65
C GLY A 102 -7.32 -5.38 -13.49
N ARG A 103 -7.15 -5.91 -12.28
CA ARG A 103 -7.98 -5.60 -11.11
C ARG A 103 -7.16 -5.12 -9.92
N VAL A 104 -7.77 -4.24 -9.12
CA VAL A 104 -7.20 -3.77 -7.85
C VAL A 104 -7.08 -4.94 -6.90
N THR A 105 -5.85 -5.24 -6.46
CA THR A 105 -5.58 -6.27 -5.44
C THR A 105 -5.34 -5.67 -4.07
N GLN A 106 -4.73 -4.48 -4.01
CA GLN A 106 -4.43 -3.81 -2.76
C GLN A 106 -4.61 -2.29 -2.88
N LEU A 107 -5.01 -1.66 -1.77
CA LEU A 107 -5.19 -0.22 -1.62
C LEU A 107 -4.46 0.27 -0.38
N GLY A 108 -3.88 1.47 -0.42
CA GLY A 108 -3.28 2.00 0.78
C GLY A 108 -2.53 3.31 0.62
N LEU A 109 -1.65 3.55 1.58
CA LEU A 109 -0.96 4.82 1.77
C LEU A 109 0.56 4.62 1.80
N ALA A 110 1.27 5.52 1.13
CA ALA A 110 2.73 5.61 1.18
C ALA A 110 3.20 6.96 1.71
N ASP A 111 4.38 6.95 2.33
CA ASP A 111 5.03 8.13 2.87
C ASP A 111 5.42 9.10 1.74
N LYS A 112 5.09 10.39 1.93
CA LYS A 112 5.35 11.42 0.92
C LYS A 112 6.84 11.63 0.64
N ARG A 113 7.70 11.54 1.66
CA ARG A 113 9.15 11.75 1.52
C ARG A 113 9.79 10.61 0.73
N ARG A 114 9.24 9.39 0.86
CA ARG A 114 9.64 8.20 0.09
C ARG A 114 9.02 8.11 -1.31
N THR A 115 8.10 9.00 -1.64
CA THR A 115 7.40 9.04 -2.94
C THR A 115 7.48 10.43 -3.60
N SER A 116 8.50 11.22 -3.25
CA SER A 116 8.66 12.58 -3.78
C SER A 116 9.05 12.60 -5.26
N SER A 117 9.82 11.60 -5.71
CA SER A 117 10.26 11.44 -7.10
C SER A 117 9.87 10.08 -7.66
N ARG A 118 9.93 9.94 -9.00
CA ARG A 118 9.68 8.67 -9.70
C ARG A 118 10.65 7.58 -9.23
N LYS A 119 11.94 7.90 -9.12
CA LYS A 119 13.00 6.98 -8.65
C LYS A 119 12.76 6.51 -7.21
N LYS A 120 12.49 7.43 -6.28
CA LYS A 120 12.19 7.10 -4.87
C LYS A 120 10.94 6.24 -4.74
N THR A 121 9.89 6.57 -5.50
CA THR A 121 8.66 5.78 -5.55
C THR A 121 8.94 4.37 -6.07
N GLN A 122 9.67 4.24 -7.18
CA GLN A 122 10.01 2.94 -7.75
C GLN A 122 10.82 2.07 -6.77
N ALA A 123 11.81 2.67 -6.09
CA ALA A 123 12.63 1.97 -5.09
C ALA A 123 11.78 1.51 -3.90
N LEU A 124 10.89 2.37 -3.39
CA LEU A 124 9.94 2.01 -2.33
C LEU A 124 9.09 0.82 -2.76
N LEU A 125 8.48 0.88 -3.94
CA LEU A 125 7.57 -0.17 -4.38
C LEU A 125 8.29 -1.50 -4.62
N LYS A 126 9.45 -1.50 -5.29
CA LYS A 126 10.25 -2.71 -5.52
C LYS A 126 10.70 -3.39 -4.22
N ALA A 127 10.96 -2.61 -3.16
CA ALA A 127 11.39 -3.16 -1.89
C ALA A 127 10.25 -3.88 -1.12
N PHE A 128 9.00 -3.58 -1.42
CA PHE A 128 7.87 -3.98 -0.58
C PHE A 128 6.73 -4.72 -1.29
N LEU A 129 6.67 -4.73 -2.63
CA LEU A 129 5.61 -5.33 -3.45
C LEU A 129 6.13 -6.41 -4.38
#